data_AF-A0A367ZM52-F1
#
_entry.id   AF-A0A367ZM52-F1
#
_cell.length_a   1.000
_cell.length_b   1.000
_cell.length_c   1.000
_cell.angle_alpha   90.00
_cell.angle_beta   90.00
_cell.angle_gamma   90.00
#
_symmetry.space_group_name_H-M   'P 1'
#
loop_
_entity.id
_entity.type
_entity.pdbx_description
1 polymer ?
#
loop_
_entity_poly.entity_id
_entity_poly.type
_entity_poly.pdbx_seq_one_letter_code
_entity_poly.pdbx_strand_id
1 'polypeptide(L)'
;MTVKLKNIRPGVLIIADVKLRLDPGQAFETDSISPQMESALSAGRLARMDGKDDHRKQDESPTTSIQEEDLSGLTATEAISRIGTEGDPEKLKAHLAGEKRRTVIDALKKRLTEVEGGAG
;
A
#
# COMPACT_ATOMS: atom_id res chain seq x y z
N MET A 1 -17.47 20.50 8.83
CA MET A 1 -16.26 19.91 9.45
C MET A 1 -15.10 20.48 8.65
N THR A 2 -14.29 21.34 9.23
CA THR A 2 -13.17 21.98 8.52
C THR A 2 -11.95 21.06 8.51
N VAL A 3 -11.37 20.83 7.34
CA VAL A 3 -10.16 20.01 7.16
C VAL A 3 -8.99 20.90 6.82
N LYS A 4 -7.89 20.76 7.57
CA LYS A 4 -6.65 21.46 7.31
C LYS A 4 -5.71 20.62 6.46
N LEU A 5 -5.24 21.17 5.35
CA LEU A 5 -4.36 20.57 4.37
C LEU A 5 -3.09 21.40 4.24
N LYS A 6 -1.93 20.78 4.02
CA LYS A 6 -0.65 21.45 3.75
C LYS A 6 -0.07 20.97 2.44
N ASN A 7 0.40 21.89 1.60
CA ASN A 7 1.26 21.53 0.48
C ASN A 7 2.64 21.12 1.01
N ILE A 8 3.01 19.86 0.80
CA ILE A 8 4.30 19.30 1.21
C ILE A 8 5.28 19.18 0.02
N ARG A 9 4.84 19.51 -1.20
CA ARG A 9 5.69 19.49 -2.39
C ARG A 9 6.61 20.72 -2.43
N PRO A 10 7.87 20.59 -2.89
CA PRO A 10 8.73 21.72 -3.24
C PRO A 10 8.30 22.37 -4.56
N GLY A 11 7.07 22.88 -4.61
CA GLY A 11 6.51 23.60 -5.75
C GLY A 11 5.07 24.05 -5.52
N VAL A 12 4.63 25.04 -6.29
CA VAL A 12 3.23 25.52 -6.25
C VAL A 12 2.30 24.39 -6.69
N LEU A 13 1.29 24.10 -5.87
CA LEU A 13 0.23 23.15 -6.19
C LEU A 13 -1.05 23.92 -6.54
N ILE A 14 -1.60 23.64 -7.72
CA ILE A 14 -2.85 24.24 -8.17
C ILE A 14 -3.93 23.14 -8.15
N ILE A 15 -4.99 23.35 -7.38
CA ILE A 15 -6.20 22.53 -7.42
C ILE A 15 -7.19 23.27 -8.31
N ALA A 16 -7.33 22.82 -9.56
CA ALA A 16 -8.13 23.50 -10.58
C ALA A 16 -9.62 23.53 -10.21
N ASP A 17 -10.09 22.45 -9.59
CA ASP A 17 -11.49 22.26 -9.20
C ASP A 17 -12.03 23.38 -8.30
N VAL A 18 -11.21 23.82 -7.35
CA VAL A 18 -11.55 24.90 -6.41
C VAL A 18 -10.78 26.20 -6.70
N LYS A 19 -10.09 26.28 -7.85
CA LYS A 19 -9.19 27.38 -8.24
C LYS A 19 -8.23 27.78 -7.12
N LEU A 20 -7.76 26.80 -6.36
CA LEU A 20 -6.90 27.01 -5.20
C LEU A 20 -5.44 26.89 -5.62
N ARG A 21 -4.62 27.81 -5.14
CA ARG A 21 -3.18 27.80 -5.32
C ARG A 21 -2.52 27.72 -3.95
N LEU A 22 -1.66 26.71 -3.77
CA LEU A 22 -0.93 26.46 -2.54
C LEU A 22 0.57 26.53 -2.79
N ASP A 23 1.23 27.44 -2.12
CA ASP A 23 2.68 27.56 -2.11
C ASP A 23 3.32 26.42 -1.29
N PRO A 24 4.62 26.11 -1.50
CA PRO A 24 5.31 25.08 -0.75
C PRO A 24 5.24 25.34 0.76
N GLY A 25 4.73 24.38 1.52
CA GLY A 25 4.56 24.49 2.96
C GLY A 25 3.31 25.25 3.41
N GLN A 26 2.54 25.83 2.49
CA GLN A 26 1.31 26.56 2.82
C GLN A 26 0.23 25.60 3.32
N ALA A 27 -0.38 25.97 4.45
CA ALA A 27 -1.57 25.29 4.98
C ALA A 27 -2.84 26.00 4.51
N PHE A 28 -3.89 25.23 4.28
CA PHE A 28 -5.19 25.67 3.79
C PHE A 28 -6.29 24.91 4.52
N GLU A 29 -7.38 25.61 4.84
CA GLU A 29 -8.53 25.08 5.55
C GLU A 29 -9.73 25.08 4.62
N THR A 30 -10.43 23.95 4.52
CA THR A 30 -11.60 23.77 3.66
C THR A 30 -12.69 22.99 4.37
N ASP A 31 -13.95 23.33 4.12
CA ASP A 31 -15.09 22.59 4.66
C ASP A 31 -15.29 21.21 4.01
N SER A 32 -14.77 21.03 2.79
CA SER A 32 -14.91 19.80 2.00
C SER A 32 -13.66 19.51 1.17
N ILE A 33 -13.30 18.23 1.06
CA ILE A 33 -12.22 17.73 0.20
C ILE A 33 -12.81 17.48 -1.19
N SER A 34 -12.24 18.10 -2.23
CA SER A 34 -12.62 17.78 -3.62
C SER A 34 -11.89 16.54 -4.13
N PRO A 35 -12.38 15.88 -5.20
CA PRO A 35 -11.72 14.70 -5.78
C PRO A 35 -10.26 14.96 -6.19
N GLN A 36 -9.94 16.19 -6.64
CA GLN A 36 -8.56 16.59 -6.94
C GLN A 36 -7.70 16.76 -5.68
N MET A 37 -8.26 17.25 -4.58
CA MET A 37 -7.55 17.33 -3.30
C MET A 37 -7.26 15.94 -2.74
N GLU A 38 -8.23 15.02 -2.84
CA GLU A 38 -8.05 13.63 -2.43
C GLU A 38 -7.01 12.92 -3.30
N SER A 39 -7.04 13.13 -4.61
CA SER A 39 -5.99 12.66 -5.52
C SER A 39 -4.61 13.23 -5.16
N ALA A 40 -4.55 14.51 -4.77
CA ALA A 40 -3.31 15.16 -4.36
C ALA A 40 -2.81 14.67 -2.98
N LEU A 41 -3.71 14.31 -2.07
CA LEU A 41 -3.40 13.63 -0.80
C LEU A 41 -2.85 12.23 -1.05
N SER A 42 -3.56 11.42 -1.84
CA SER A 42 -3.17 10.05 -2.20
C SER A 42 -1.83 10.02 -2.95
N ALA A 43 -1.59 11.01 -3.82
CA ALA A 43 -0.32 11.17 -4.53
C ALA A 43 0.83 11.74 -3.67
N GLY A 44 0.62 11.99 -2.37
CA GLY A 44 1.65 12.51 -1.46
C GLY A 44 2.06 13.96 -1.74
N ARG A 45 1.20 14.76 -2.36
CA ARG A 45 1.43 16.19 -2.67
C ARG A 45 0.87 17.09 -1.58
N LEU A 46 -0.23 16.66 -0.96
CA LEU A 46 -0.85 17.30 0.19
C LEU A 46 -0.69 16.41 1.43
N ALA A 47 -0.65 17.04 2.61
CA ALA A 47 -0.75 16.36 3.90
C ALA A 47 -1.93 16.92 4.70
N ARG A 48 -2.71 16.06 5.35
CA ARG A 48 -3.80 16.49 6.24
C ARG A 48 -3.20 16.81 7.62
N MET A 49 -3.43 18.03 8.10
CA MET A 49 -2.91 18.53 9.38
C MET A 49 -3.93 18.48 10.52
N ASP A 50 -5.23 18.38 10.22
CA ASP A 50 -6.23 18.31 11.27
C ASP A 50 -6.27 16.90 11.87
N GLY A 51 -5.89 16.82 13.14
CA GLY A 51 -5.73 15.60 13.92
C GLY A 51 -7.05 14.90 14.24
N LYS A 52 -7.66 14.30 13.22
CA LYS A 52 -8.50 13.12 13.35
C LYS A 52 -8.07 12.10 12.30
N ASP A 53 -7.06 11.34 12.68
CA ASP A 53 -7.03 9.93 12.35
C ASP A 53 -8.29 9.32 12.95
N ASP A 54 -9.37 9.24 12.17
CA ASP A 54 -10.36 8.20 12.40
C ASP A 54 -11.27 8.04 11.19
N HIS A 55 -11.26 6.80 10.70
CA HIS A 55 -12.09 6.23 9.64
C HIS A 55 -11.78 6.74 8.22
N ARG A 56 -10.66 6.23 7.68
CA ARG A 56 -10.64 5.75 6.30
C ARG A 56 -11.93 4.98 6.07
N LYS A 57 -12.86 5.60 5.35
CA LYS A 57 -13.91 4.87 4.68
C LYS A 57 -13.20 3.89 3.74
N GLN A 58 -13.22 2.64 4.16
CA GLN A 58 -13.48 1.51 3.29
C GLN A 58 -14.53 1.95 2.26
N ASP A 59 -14.07 2.33 1.08
CA ASP A 59 -14.86 2.32 -0.14
C ASP A 59 -13.89 2.08 -1.28
N GLU A 60 -13.21 0.94 -1.18
CA GLU A 60 -12.74 0.21 -2.34
C GLU A 60 -13.43 -1.15 -2.31
N SER A 61 -14.50 -1.30 -3.08
CA SER A 61 -14.95 -2.61 -3.52
C SER A 61 -15.47 -2.49 -4.96
N PRO A 62 -15.26 -3.49 -5.84
CA PRO A 62 -14.65 -4.80 -5.61
C PRO A 62 -13.49 -5.06 -6.59
N THR A 63 -12.29 -5.31 -6.08
CA THR A 63 -11.40 -6.24 -6.78
C THR A 63 -10.88 -7.21 -5.76
N THR A 64 -11.18 -8.47 -6.03
CA THR A 64 -10.66 -9.62 -5.32
C THR A 64 -9.16 -9.45 -5.08
N SER A 65 -8.78 -9.35 -3.82
CA SER A 65 -7.70 -10.17 -3.27
C SER A 65 -7.72 -9.91 -1.78
N ILE A 66 -8.11 -10.97 -1.09
CA ILE A 66 -7.56 -11.38 0.18
C ILE A 66 -6.24 -10.63 0.44
N GLN A 67 -6.14 -9.96 1.58
CA GLN A 67 -4.87 -9.52 2.14
C GLN A 67 -4.03 -10.78 2.42
N GLU A 68 -3.49 -11.38 1.36
CA GLU A 68 -2.35 -12.27 1.42
C GLU A 68 -1.17 -11.33 1.38
N GLU A 69 -0.37 -11.32 2.44
CA GLU A 69 0.84 -10.53 2.55
C GLU A 69 1.80 -10.92 1.43
N ASP A 70 1.64 -10.25 0.29
CA ASP A 70 2.13 -10.73 -0.98
C ASP A 70 3.65 -10.57 -1.04
N LEU A 71 4.36 -11.69 -1.15
CA LEU A 71 5.82 -11.75 -1.28
C LEU A 71 6.33 -10.96 -2.50
N SER A 72 5.45 -10.60 -3.44
CA SER A 72 5.76 -9.76 -4.60
C SER A 72 6.25 -8.36 -4.23
N GLY A 73 5.81 -7.82 -3.09
CA GLY A 73 6.24 -6.51 -2.58
C GLY A 73 7.63 -6.51 -1.92
N LEU A 74 8.11 -7.68 -1.50
CA LEU A 74 9.39 -7.85 -0.81
C LEU A 74 10.54 -8.03 -1.82
N THR A 75 11.77 -7.74 -1.42
CA THR A 75 12.94 -8.12 -2.22
C THR A 75 13.12 -9.65 -2.22
N ALA A 76 13.89 -10.19 -3.18
CA ALA A 76 14.10 -11.64 -3.25
C ALA A 76 14.66 -12.22 -1.93
N THR A 77 15.55 -11.49 -1.24
CA THR A 77 16.12 -11.90 0.04
C THR A 77 15.09 -11.91 1.17
N GLU A 78 14.26 -10.86 1.26
CA GLU A 78 13.20 -10.76 2.26
C GLU A 78 12.11 -11.83 2.04
N ALA A 79 11.74 -12.07 0.79
CA ALA A 79 10.80 -13.13 0.43
C ALA A 79 11.32 -14.50 0.86
N ILE A 80 12.60 -14.83 0.57
CA ILE A 80 13.22 -16.09 1.00
C ILE A 80 13.24 -16.23 2.52
N SER A 81 13.56 -15.15 3.25
CA SER A 81 13.54 -15.18 4.72
C SER A 81 12.15 -15.46 5.27
N ARG A 82 11.11 -14.90 4.64
CA ARG A 82 9.71 -15.09 5.04
C ARG A 82 9.20 -16.49 4.71
N ILE A 83 9.58 -17.03 3.55
CA ILE A 83 9.32 -18.42 3.16
C ILE A 83 9.94 -19.40 4.16
N GLY A 84 11.15 -19.12 4.65
CA GLY A 84 11.81 -19.97 5.65
C GLY A 84 11.04 -20.09 6.97
N THR A 85 10.26 -19.06 7.34
CA THR A 85 9.37 -19.06 8.51
C THR A 85 7.94 -19.49 8.21
N GLU A 86 7.54 -19.48 6.94
CA GLU A 86 6.20 -19.86 6.49
C GLU A 86 6.01 -21.37 6.61
N GLY A 87 4.95 -21.78 7.30
CA GLY A 87 4.65 -23.18 7.62
C GLY A 87 3.36 -23.69 6.97
N ASP A 88 2.62 -22.82 6.30
CA ASP A 88 1.36 -23.17 5.67
C ASP A 88 1.58 -23.58 4.20
N PRO A 89 1.32 -24.85 3.81
CA PRO A 89 1.51 -25.30 2.43
C PRO A 89 0.53 -24.62 1.46
N GLU A 90 -0.66 -24.25 1.93
CA GLU A 90 -1.64 -23.52 1.11
C GLU A 90 -1.15 -22.11 0.76
N LYS A 91 -0.55 -21.38 1.71
CA LYS A 91 0.04 -20.05 1.46
C LYS A 91 1.25 -20.15 0.54
N LEU A 92 2.11 -21.14 0.74
CA LEU A 92 3.26 -21.37 -0.13
C LEU A 92 2.84 -21.67 -1.58
N LYS A 93 1.77 -22.44 -1.79
CA LYS A 93 1.18 -22.68 -3.13
C LYS A 93 0.56 -21.42 -3.72
N ALA A 94 -0.15 -20.62 -2.94
CA ALA A 94 -0.74 -19.36 -3.38
C ALA A 94 0.35 -18.38 -3.87
N HIS A 95 1.41 -18.19 -3.08
CA HIS A 95 2.54 -17.35 -3.48
C HIS A 95 3.30 -17.90 -4.69
N LEU A 96 3.44 -19.22 -4.83
CA LEU A 96 4.08 -19.84 -5.99
C LEU A 96 3.32 -19.56 -7.30
N ALA A 97 2.00 -19.39 -7.25
CA ALA A 97 1.18 -19.09 -8.43
C ALA A 97 1.35 -17.63 -8.92
N GLY A 98 1.65 -16.69 -8.02
CA GLY A 98 1.86 -15.27 -8.34
C GLY A 98 3.32 -14.86 -8.60
N GLU A 99 4.28 -15.63 -8.09
CA GLU A 99 5.69 -15.24 -8.08
C GLU A 99 6.39 -15.47 -9.44
N LYS A 100 7.16 -14.46 -9.89
CA LYS A 100 7.95 -14.51 -11.15
C LYS A 100 9.45 -14.63 -10.94
N ARG A 101 9.94 -14.46 -9.71
CA ARG A 101 11.39 -14.44 -9.42
C ARG A 101 11.91 -15.86 -9.20
N ARG A 102 12.82 -16.30 -10.08
CA ARG A 102 13.35 -17.68 -10.08
C ARG A 102 13.93 -18.11 -8.73
N THR A 103 14.65 -17.24 -8.03
CA THR A 103 15.23 -17.52 -6.71
C THR A 103 14.17 -17.71 -5.61
N VAL A 104 13.07 -16.94 -5.67
CA VAL A 104 11.97 -17.03 -4.71
C VAL A 104 11.10 -18.25 -4.99
N ILE A 105 10.84 -18.53 -6.27
CA ILE A 105 10.15 -19.75 -6.73
C ILE A 105 10.89 -21.01 -6.26
N ASP A 106 12.22 -21.03 -6.35
CA ASP A 106 13.03 -22.17 -5.91
C ASP A 106 12.91 -22.39 -4.39
N ALA A 107 13.00 -21.30 -3.61
CA ALA A 107 12.79 -21.33 -2.17
C ALA A 107 11.36 -21.75 -1.78
N LEU A 108 10.33 -21.25 -2.48
CA LEU A 108 8.93 -21.63 -2.29
C LEU A 108 8.72 -23.12 -2.54
N LYS A 109 9.24 -23.67 -3.64
CA LYS A 109 9.12 -25.10 -3.95
C LYS A 109 9.84 -25.97 -2.93
N LYS A 110 11.05 -25.57 -2.52
CA LYS A 110 11.81 -26.27 -1.50
C LYS A 110 11.03 -26.29 -0.18
N ARG A 111 10.53 -25.14 0.28
CA ARG A 111 9.76 -25.04 1.51
C ARG A 111 8.43 -25.79 1.43
N LEU A 112 7.73 -25.68 0.31
CA LEU A 112 6.49 -26.41 0.08
C LEU A 112 6.71 -27.92 0.14
N THR A 113 7.81 -28.41 -0.43
CA THR A 113 8.19 -29.83 -0.33
C THR A 113 8.61 -30.21 1.08
N GLU A 114 9.24 -29.31 1.84
CA GLU A 114 9.55 -29.55 3.26
C GLU A 114 8.30 -29.57 4.13
N VAL A 115 7.29 -28.74 3.86
CA VAL A 115 6.05 -28.66 4.63
C VAL A 115 5.04 -29.74 4.21
N GLU A 116 4.93 -30.07 2.92
CA GLU A 116 4.11 -31.18 2.42
C GLU A 116 4.80 -32.55 2.61
N GLY A 117 6.14 -32.58 2.60
CA GLY A 117 6.95 -33.80 2.57
C GLY A 117 7.78 -34.08 3.84
N GLY A 118 7.80 -33.19 4.83
CA GLY A 118 8.46 -33.40 6.13
C GLY A 118 7.67 -32.74 7.28
N ALA A 119 7.46 -33.35 8.44
CA ALA A 119 7.95 -34.59 9.02
C ALA A 119 6.89 -35.02 10.08
N GLY A 120 6.76 -36.28 10.49
CA GLY A 120 7.85 -37.24 10.67
C GLY A 120 8.51 -37.00 12.02
#